data_AF-A0A970NBK3-F1
#
_entry.id   AF-A0A970NBK3-F1
#
_cell.length_a   1.000
_cell.length_b   1.000
_cell.length_c   1.000
_cell.angle_alpha   90.00
_cell.angle_beta   90.00
_cell.angle_gamma   90.00
#
_symmetry.space_group_name_H-M   'P 1'
#
loop_
_entity.id
_entity.type
_entity.pdbx_description
1 polymer ?
#
loop_
_entity_poly.entity_id
_entity_poly.type
_entity_poly.pdbx_seq_one_letter_code
_entity_poly.pdbx_strand_id
1 'polypeptide(L)'
;LSPAKDPASVTDIAGDWAYTHIRLLLEKGIIVGYGDGTFRPEQSISRAEFVTMINRAFYFNTAASIPYRDVLPWAWYYDDIGRAVEAGYLPDVFGNRLLPNQYLTREEAAYILAVVLKMDMSQRSTLPFIDAYNVSSFYRNAVMAMVRTGFMSGYPEGVLRPQQPISRAESAVLISNALQLNSIPYAGYDVKDYGAKGDGVNDDTPAIQRTIDDAYANGGGTVYIPAGTYMVNIDGYTAVNVKSNIKIVMTDNTTLKAIIPMNGVIPPNHPILRIRDASHVEIRGGRIVGCKKYYDGKYGESGHGISVQGSNNVHIQNFYSAWNWGDGIFVGNSTLRDYSENVLIEDFICEYNNRQGISVVSAKNLTIRKGTCRYTYGSNPQSGIDLEPYSPDQAYLENILVENVYCHHNGTECKKDHCWGICIALGHFENNVHPFSVIVRDCRLVDNGRGRDNEQMNYELIDHYLTSPNWHGTIEYSDISYK
;
A
#
# COMPACT_ATOMS: atom_id res chain seq x y z
N LEU A 1 -23.30 -8.39 -22.44
CA LEU A 1 -21.92 -8.56 -21.90
C LEU A 1 -21.93 -9.81 -21.05
N SER A 2 -21.12 -10.81 -21.38
CA SER A 2 -20.96 -12.02 -20.55
C SER A 2 -20.38 -11.62 -19.18
N PRO A 3 -20.88 -12.16 -18.06
CA PRO A 3 -20.35 -11.81 -16.75
C PRO A 3 -18.88 -12.26 -16.66
N ALA A 4 -18.01 -11.38 -16.14
CA ALA A 4 -16.64 -11.76 -15.82
C ALA A 4 -16.67 -12.93 -14.83
N LYS A 5 -15.93 -14.00 -15.17
CA LYS A 5 -15.65 -15.10 -14.24
C LYS A 5 -14.84 -14.52 -13.09
N ASP A 6 -15.42 -14.50 -11.90
CA ASP A 6 -14.77 -14.23 -10.61
C ASP A 6 -14.21 -12.79 -10.44
N PRO A 7 -14.63 -12.00 -9.43
CA PRO A 7 -14.03 -10.70 -9.10
C PRO A 7 -12.50 -10.74 -8.87
N ALA A 8 -11.89 -11.92 -8.69
CA ALA A 8 -10.44 -12.12 -8.69
C ALA A 8 -9.75 -12.11 -10.08
N SER A 9 -10.48 -11.94 -11.18
CA SER A 9 -9.92 -12.11 -12.53
C SER A 9 -9.41 -10.85 -13.22
N VAL A 10 -9.58 -9.66 -12.64
CA VAL A 10 -9.12 -8.41 -13.26
C VAL A 10 -7.68 -8.09 -12.86
N THR A 11 -6.79 -7.93 -13.84
CA THR A 11 -5.33 -7.88 -13.61
C THR A 11 -4.75 -6.47 -13.49
N ASP A 12 -5.48 -5.46 -13.97
CA ASP A 12 -5.00 -4.08 -14.15
C ASP A 12 -5.46 -3.12 -13.04
N ILE A 13 -6.00 -3.64 -11.94
CA ILE A 13 -6.45 -2.84 -10.79
C ILE A 13 -5.46 -2.90 -9.61
N ALA A 14 -4.47 -3.79 -9.66
CA ALA A 14 -3.49 -3.93 -8.58
C ALA A 14 -2.65 -2.65 -8.46
N GLY A 15 -2.62 -2.05 -7.26
CA GLY A 15 -1.94 -0.78 -7.00
C GLY A 15 -2.72 0.47 -7.42
N ASP A 16 -3.94 0.31 -7.96
CA ASP A 16 -4.83 1.43 -8.28
C ASP A 16 -5.47 2.00 -7.01
N TRP A 17 -5.58 3.33 -6.93
CA TRP A 17 -6.15 4.04 -5.79
C TRP A 17 -7.63 3.69 -5.54
N ALA A 18 -8.35 3.22 -6.57
CA ALA A 18 -9.72 2.76 -6.49
C ALA A 18 -9.85 1.24 -6.30
N TYR A 19 -8.75 0.50 -6.14
CA TYR A 19 -8.73 -0.98 -6.06
C TYR A 19 -9.83 -1.55 -5.16
N THR A 20 -9.93 -1.05 -3.92
CA THR A 20 -10.90 -1.55 -2.93
C THR A 20 -12.33 -1.33 -3.39
N HIS A 21 -12.66 -0.13 -3.88
CA HIS A 21 -13.99 0.20 -4.38
C HIS A 21 -14.36 -0.66 -5.60
N ILE A 22 -13.40 -0.82 -6.52
CA ILE A 22 -13.58 -1.64 -7.72
C ILE A 22 -13.84 -3.10 -7.33
N ARG A 23 -13.04 -3.69 -6.44
CA ARG A 23 -13.25 -5.07 -5.97
C ARG A 23 -14.61 -5.28 -5.33
N LEU A 24 -15.02 -4.40 -4.39
CA LEU A 24 -16.30 -4.53 -3.69
C LEU A 24 -17.48 -4.49 -4.65
N LEU A 25 -17.43 -3.61 -5.65
CA LEU A 25 -18.48 -3.49 -6.65
C LEU A 25 -18.47 -4.65 -7.67
N LEU A 26 -17.30 -5.22 -7.99
CA LEU A 26 -17.19 -6.44 -8.81
C LEU A 26 -17.80 -7.64 -8.07
N GLU A 27 -17.51 -7.81 -6.79
CA GLU A 27 -18.07 -8.87 -5.94
C GLU A 27 -19.59 -8.80 -5.83
N LYS A 28 -20.14 -7.59 -5.78
CA LYS A 28 -21.59 -7.36 -5.76
C LYS A 28 -22.24 -7.43 -7.14
N GLY A 29 -21.47 -7.63 -8.21
CA GLY A 29 -21.97 -7.65 -9.58
C GLY A 29 -22.51 -6.30 -10.07
N ILE A 30 -22.16 -5.20 -9.38
CA ILE A 30 -22.61 -3.85 -9.74
C ILE A 30 -21.82 -3.36 -10.96
N ILE A 31 -20.52 -3.61 -10.96
CA ILE A 31 -19.62 -3.34 -12.09
C ILE A 31 -19.07 -4.64 -12.65
N VAL A 32 -18.59 -4.59 -13.89
CA VAL A 32 -18.00 -5.74 -14.58
C VAL A 32 -16.73 -5.32 -15.30
N GLY A 33 -15.75 -6.22 -15.35
CA GLY A 33 -14.57 -6.10 -16.21
C GLY A 33 -14.87 -6.44 -17.67
N TYR A 34 -13.85 -6.30 -18.51
CA TYR A 34 -13.86 -6.66 -19.92
C TYR A 34 -13.47 -8.14 -20.10
N GLY A 35 -13.82 -8.69 -21.27
CA GLY A 35 -13.55 -10.11 -21.59
C GLY A 35 -12.08 -10.46 -21.73
N ASP A 36 -11.19 -9.46 -21.75
CA ASP A 36 -9.73 -9.59 -21.78
C ASP A 36 -9.09 -9.65 -20.38
N GLY A 37 -9.90 -9.66 -19.31
CA GLY A 37 -9.40 -9.68 -17.94
C GLY A 37 -8.98 -8.31 -17.40
N THR A 38 -9.39 -7.21 -18.06
CA THR A 38 -9.11 -5.84 -17.58
C THR A 38 -10.35 -5.17 -17.01
N PHE A 39 -10.17 -4.18 -16.14
CA PHE A 39 -11.21 -3.26 -15.70
C PHE A 39 -11.09 -1.89 -16.38
N ARG A 40 -9.88 -1.46 -16.75
CA ARG A 40 -9.51 -0.17 -17.35
C ARG A 40 -9.89 1.03 -16.46
N PRO A 41 -9.27 1.18 -15.27
CA PRO A 41 -9.60 2.19 -14.27
C PRO A 41 -9.72 3.63 -14.83
N GLU A 42 -8.76 4.01 -15.67
CA GLU A 42 -8.63 5.37 -16.22
C GLU A 42 -9.51 5.67 -17.43
N GLN A 43 -10.19 4.65 -17.99
CA GLN A 43 -11.05 4.86 -19.15
C GLN A 43 -12.29 5.66 -18.75
N SER A 44 -12.64 6.71 -19.50
CA SER A 44 -13.88 7.45 -19.30
C SER A 44 -15.12 6.59 -19.62
N ILE A 45 -16.23 6.83 -18.92
CA ILE A 45 -17.49 6.13 -19.16
C ILE A 45 -18.57 7.01 -19.79
N SER A 46 -19.43 6.39 -20.57
CA SER A 46 -20.63 7.03 -21.12
C SER A 46 -21.74 7.16 -20.08
N ARG A 47 -22.70 8.06 -20.35
CA ARG A 47 -23.91 8.20 -19.53
C ARG A 47 -24.69 6.89 -19.41
N ALA A 48 -24.82 6.14 -20.49
CA ALA A 48 -25.49 4.83 -20.49
C ALA A 48 -24.78 3.81 -19.59
N GLU A 49 -23.46 3.76 -19.60
CA GLU A 49 -22.69 2.87 -18.71
C GLU A 49 -22.89 3.24 -17.24
N PHE A 50 -22.82 4.53 -16.90
CA PHE A 50 -23.06 4.97 -15.52
C PHE A 50 -24.48 4.65 -15.04
N VAL A 51 -25.50 4.93 -15.86
CA VAL A 51 -26.90 4.58 -15.59
C VAL A 51 -27.07 3.09 -15.32
N THR A 52 -26.42 2.25 -16.12
CA THR A 52 -26.43 0.79 -15.93
C THR A 52 -25.84 0.39 -14.58
N MET A 53 -24.74 1.03 -14.16
CA MET A 53 -24.13 0.79 -12.84
C MET A 53 -25.07 1.24 -11.71
N ILE A 54 -25.75 2.39 -11.85
CA ILE A 54 -26.71 2.91 -10.86
C ILE A 54 -27.92 1.98 -10.71
N ASN A 55 -28.51 1.51 -11.81
CA ASN A 55 -29.64 0.58 -11.75
C ASN A 55 -29.30 -0.71 -11.00
N ARG A 56 -28.09 -1.25 -11.22
CA ARG A 56 -27.60 -2.42 -10.49
C ARG A 56 -27.33 -2.12 -9.02
N ALA A 57 -26.68 -0.99 -8.73
CA ALA A 57 -26.35 -0.56 -7.38
C ALA A 57 -27.58 -0.39 -6.48
N PHE A 58 -28.65 0.21 -7.02
CA PHE A 58 -29.85 0.59 -6.26
C PHE A 58 -31.08 -0.26 -6.60
N TYR A 59 -30.91 -1.36 -7.33
CA TYR A 59 -31.96 -2.33 -7.68
C TYR A 59 -33.18 -1.72 -8.40
N PHE A 60 -32.96 -0.75 -9.29
CA PHE A 60 -34.03 -0.22 -10.14
C PHE A 60 -34.37 -1.23 -11.24
N ASN A 61 -35.53 -1.89 -11.14
CA ASN A 61 -35.92 -2.99 -12.03
C ASN A 61 -37.16 -2.70 -12.90
N THR A 62 -37.90 -1.65 -12.59
CA THR A 62 -39.11 -1.24 -13.32
C THR A 62 -38.76 -0.20 -14.38
N ALA A 63 -39.27 -0.35 -15.61
CA ALA A 63 -39.03 0.57 -16.70
C ALA A 63 -40.30 1.32 -17.12
N ALA A 64 -40.15 2.59 -17.50
CA ALA A 64 -41.19 3.44 -18.08
C ALA A 64 -40.99 3.67 -19.58
N SER A 65 -41.97 4.31 -20.21
CA SER A 65 -41.84 4.81 -21.58
C SER A 65 -40.72 5.85 -21.66
N ILE A 66 -39.81 5.68 -22.62
CA ILE A 66 -38.63 6.54 -22.78
C ILE A 66 -39.01 7.77 -23.63
N PRO A 67 -38.82 9.00 -23.13
CA PRO A 67 -39.18 10.23 -23.86
C PRO A 67 -38.07 10.72 -24.81
N TYR A 68 -36.91 10.07 -24.82
CA TYR A 68 -35.71 10.53 -25.54
C TYR A 68 -35.62 9.94 -26.95
N ARG A 69 -35.55 10.80 -27.98
CA ARG A 69 -35.51 10.36 -29.38
C ARG A 69 -34.20 9.69 -29.81
N ASP A 70 -33.12 9.88 -29.06
CA ASP A 70 -31.80 9.31 -29.31
C ASP A 70 -31.52 8.05 -28.47
N VAL A 71 -32.58 7.46 -27.88
CA VAL A 71 -32.54 6.16 -27.19
C VAL A 71 -33.38 5.17 -28.01
N LEU A 72 -32.69 4.35 -28.81
CA LEU A 72 -33.31 3.45 -29.77
C LEU A 72 -33.71 2.11 -29.11
N PRO A 73 -34.88 1.51 -29.44
CA PRO A 73 -35.36 0.24 -28.84
C PRO A 73 -34.39 -0.94 -28.87
N TRP A 74 -33.44 -0.94 -29.80
CA TRP A 74 -32.44 -2.00 -29.95
C TRP A 74 -31.09 -1.68 -29.29
N ALA A 75 -30.95 -0.51 -28.65
CA ALA A 75 -29.74 -0.15 -27.94
C ALA A 75 -29.58 -1.02 -26.68
N TRP A 76 -28.36 -1.48 -26.40
CA TRP A 76 -28.08 -2.36 -25.26
C TRP A 76 -28.48 -1.75 -23.90
N TYR A 77 -28.54 -0.42 -23.81
CA TYR A 77 -28.92 0.34 -22.63
C TYR A 77 -30.40 0.72 -22.59
N TYR A 78 -31.22 0.32 -23.58
CA TYR A 78 -32.60 0.80 -23.71
C TYR A 78 -33.41 0.57 -22.43
N ASP A 79 -33.40 -0.66 -21.91
CA ASP A 79 -34.13 -1.01 -20.68
C ASP A 79 -33.58 -0.26 -19.45
N ASP A 80 -32.26 -0.06 -19.39
CA ASP A 80 -31.62 0.66 -18.29
C ASP A 80 -31.98 2.15 -18.29
N ILE A 81 -32.13 2.76 -19.47
CA ILE A 81 -32.67 4.12 -19.56
C ILE A 81 -34.14 4.14 -19.16
N GLY A 82 -34.96 3.17 -19.59
CA GLY A 82 -36.35 3.06 -19.17
C GLY A 82 -36.50 2.99 -17.64
N ARG A 83 -35.60 2.26 -16.96
CA ARG A 83 -35.54 2.21 -15.49
C ARG A 83 -35.12 3.52 -14.86
N ALA A 84 -34.15 4.21 -15.47
CA ALA A 84 -33.70 5.51 -15.01
C ALA A 84 -34.78 6.60 -15.13
N VAL A 85 -35.59 6.53 -16.18
CA VAL A 85 -36.77 7.39 -16.39
C VAL A 85 -37.82 7.13 -15.31
N GLU A 86 -38.17 5.86 -15.07
CA GLU A 86 -39.12 5.49 -14.01
C GLU A 86 -38.64 5.92 -12.62
N ALA A 87 -37.35 5.73 -12.33
CA ALA A 87 -36.74 6.12 -11.07
C ALA A 87 -36.53 7.65 -10.94
N GLY A 88 -36.67 8.41 -12.03
CA GLY A 88 -36.69 9.87 -12.02
C GLY A 88 -35.35 10.54 -11.68
N TYR A 89 -34.20 9.89 -11.94
CA TYR A 89 -32.89 10.44 -11.57
C TYR A 89 -32.08 11.05 -12.72
N LEU A 90 -32.58 11.00 -13.95
CA LEU A 90 -31.91 11.60 -15.10
C LEU A 90 -32.10 13.12 -15.13
N PRO A 91 -31.05 13.91 -15.44
CA PRO A 91 -31.16 15.36 -15.53
C PRO A 91 -31.98 15.79 -16.74
N ASP A 92 -32.90 16.73 -16.55
CA ASP A 92 -33.70 17.35 -17.63
C ASP A 92 -33.00 18.58 -18.21
N VAL A 93 -31.81 18.40 -18.78
CA VAL A 93 -30.98 19.50 -19.34
C VAL A 93 -30.80 19.42 -20.86
N PHE A 94 -31.23 18.33 -21.48
CA PHE A 94 -31.03 18.06 -22.91
C PHE A 94 -32.35 18.04 -23.72
N GLY A 95 -33.46 18.46 -23.11
CA GLY A 95 -34.79 18.44 -23.72
C GLY A 95 -35.20 17.01 -24.11
N ASN A 96 -35.56 16.79 -25.37
CA ASN A 96 -35.98 15.46 -25.86
C ASN A 96 -34.83 14.49 -26.21
N ARG A 97 -33.61 14.73 -25.72
CA ARG A 97 -32.42 13.90 -25.92
C ARG A 97 -31.82 13.48 -24.60
N LEU A 98 -31.11 12.36 -24.58
CA LEU A 98 -30.32 11.89 -23.43
C LEU A 98 -28.81 11.83 -23.73
N LEU A 99 -28.41 11.78 -25.00
CA LEU A 99 -27.00 11.66 -25.42
C LEU A 99 -26.30 10.42 -24.80
N PRO A 100 -26.90 9.21 -24.81
CA PRO A 100 -26.49 8.07 -23.98
C PRO A 100 -25.02 7.63 -24.14
N ASN A 101 -24.45 7.78 -25.34
CA ASN A 101 -23.07 7.39 -25.65
C ASN A 101 -22.04 8.49 -25.38
N GLN A 102 -22.46 9.70 -24.99
CA GLN A 102 -21.52 10.77 -24.64
C GLN A 102 -20.90 10.47 -23.28
N TYR A 103 -19.61 10.77 -23.14
CA TYR A 103 -18.92 10.67 -21.85
C TYR A 103 -19.58 11.56 -20.80
N LEU A 104 -19.81 10.97 -19.63
CA LEU A 104 -20.43 11.63 -18.49
C LEU A 104 -19.39 12.49 -17.77
N THR A 105 -19.73 13.71 -17.39
CA THR A 105 -18.83 14.54 -16.58
C THR A 105 -18.95 14.23 -15.09
N ARG A 106 -17.94 14.64 -14.31
CA ARG A 106 -17.95 14.47 -12.84
C ARG A 106 -19.14 15.16 -12.17
N GLU A 107 -19.55 16.34 -12.64
CA GLU A 107 -20.71 17.05 -12.09
C GLU A 107 -22.05 16.40 -12.45
N GLU A 108 -22.17 15.80 -13.63
CA GLU A 108 -23.35 15.02 -14.03
C GLU A 108 -23.49 13.75 -13.18
N ALA A 109 -22.37 13.04 -12.93
CA ALA A 109 -22.35 11.88 -12.07
C ALA A 109 -22.76 12.21 -10.63
N ALA A 110 -22.27 13.34 -10.09
CA ALA A 110 -22.64 13.84 -8.78
C ALA A 110 -24.14 14.15 -8.69
N TYR A 111 -24.72 14.76 -9.74
CA TYR A 111 -26.15 15.03 -9.80
C TYR A 111 -27.00 13.76 -9.76
N ILE A 112 -26.69 12.79 -10.62
CA ILE A 112 -27.44 11.52 -10.70
C ILE A 112 -27.46 10.86 -9.32
N LEU A 113 -26.30 10.73 -8.66
CA LEU A 113 -26.23 10.11 -7.34
C LEU A 113 -26.95 10.92 -6.27
N ALA A 114 -26.84 12.24 -6.27
CA ALA A 114 -27.51 13.08 -5.27
C ALA A 114 -29.05 12.96 -5.38
N VAL A 115 -29.59 12.81 -6.60
CA VAL A 115 -31.03 12.56 -6.82
C VAL A 115 -31.42 11.15 -6.38
N VAL A 116 -30.66 10.12 -6.76
CA VAL A 116 -30.89 8.72 -6.33
C VAL A 116 -30.91 8.60 -4.81
N LEU A 117 -29.98 9.28 -4.14
CA LEU A 117 -29.86 9.30 -2.68
C LEU A 117 -30.86 10.23 -1.99
N LYS A 118 -31.70 10.96 -2.75
CA LYS A 118 -32.68 11.94 -2.24
C LYS A 118 -32.06 12.96 -1.28
N MET A 119 -30.87 13.46 -1.62
CA MET A 119 -30.12 14.37 -0.76
C MET A 119 -30.79 15.73 -0.61
N ASP A 120 -30.58 16.37 0.55
CA ASP A 120 -30.95 17.77 0.76
C ASP A 120 -30.00 18.71 -0.01
N MET A 121 -30.49 19.21 -1.15
CA MET A 121 -29.80 20.17 -2.03
C MET A 121 -30.16 21.64 -1.73
N SER A 122 -30.95 21.91 -0.68
CA SER A 122 -31.31 23.28 -0.29
C SER A 122 -30.21 23.99 0.48
N GLN A 123 -29.38 23.22 1.21
CA GLN A 123 -28.30 23.75 2.01
C GLN A 123 -27.14 24.22 1.15
N ARG A 124 -26.80 25.51 1.33
CA ARG A 124 -25.67 26.15 0.65
C ARG A 124 -24.42 26.02 1.51
N SER A 125 -23.35 25.50 0.90
CA SER A 125 -22.00 25.48 1.48
C SER A 125 -20.99 25.94 0.44
N THR A 126 -19.82 26.39 0.89
CA THR A 126 -18.71 26.68 -0.01
C THR A 126 -18.06 25.37 -0.46
N LEU A 127 -17.73 25.28 -1.75
CA LEU A 127 -16.91 24.19 -2.27
C LEU A 127 -15.44 24.53 -2.04
N PRO A 128 -14.65 23.68 -1.38
CA PRO A 128 -13.26 23.97 -1.03
C PRO A 128 -12.29 23.68 -2.20
N PHE A 129 -12.66 24.00 -3.44
CA PHE A 129 -11.87 23.69 -4.64
C PHE A 129 -11.53 24.95 -5.42
N ILE A 130 -10.31 25.00 -5.95
CA ILE A 130 -9.78 26.14 -6.72
C ILE A 130 -10.67 26.42 -7.94
N ASP A 131 -11.14 25.37 -8.61
CA ASP A 131 -11.95 25.42 -9.83
C ASP A 131 -13.45 25.28 -9.56
N ALA A 132 -13.91 25.51 -8.32
CA ALA A 132 -15.33 25.43 -7.96
C ALA A 132 -16.24 26.39 -8.75
N TYR A 133 -15.67 27.41 -9.39
CA TYR A 133 -16.39 28.32 -10.29
C TYR A 133 -16.75 27.67 -11.63
N ASN A 134 -16.10 26.56 -12.02
CA ASN A 134 -16.40 25.80 -13.24
C ASN A 134 -17.58 24.84 -13.10
N VAL A 135 -18.13 24.66 -11.88
CA VAL A 135 -19.32 23.84 -11.68
C VAL A 135 -20.53 24.55 -12.28
N SER A 136 -21.20 23.90 -13.22
CA SER A 136 -22.38 24.45 -13.89
C SER A 136 -23.48 24.75 -12.87
N SER A 137 -24.19 25.87 -13.05
CA SER A 137 -25.21 26.35 -12.10
C SER A 137 -26.28 25.30 -11.78
N PHE A 138 -26.68 24.51 -12.79
CA PHE A 138 -27.66 23.43 -12.65
C PHE A 138 -27.18 22.31 -11.70
N TYR A 139 -25.91 21.90 -11.77
CA TYR A 139 -25.36 20.80 -10.98
C TYR A 139 -24.81 21.24 -9.61
N ARG A 140 -24.67 22.55 -9.40
CA ARG A 140 -23.94 23.12 -8.26
C ARG A 140 -24.40 22.62 -6.90
N ASN A 141 -25.70 22.60 -6.65
CA ASN A 141 -26.23 22.17 -5.35
C ASN A 141 -26.04 20.67 -5.12
N ALA A 142 -26.13 19.85 -6.17
CA ALA A 142 -25.88 18.42 -6.06
C ALA A 142 -24.40 18.12 -5.77
N VAL A 143 -23.49 18.80 -6.46
CA VAL A 143 -22.05 18.72 -6.19
C VAL A 143 -21.75 19.15 -4.75
N MET A 144 -22.35 20.23 -4.26
CA MET A 144 -22.22 20.66 -2.86
C MET A 144 -22.69 19.59 -1.87
N ALA A 145 -23.84 18.96 -2.12
CA ALA A 145 -24.38 17.92 -1.25
C ALA A 145 -23.46 16.68 -1.21
N MET A 146 -22.97 16.23 -2.37
CA MET A 146 -22.05 15.09 -2.49
C MET A 146 -20.70 15.34 -1.81
N VAL A 147 -20.18 16.56 -1.92
CA VAL A 147 -18.92 16.95 -1.27
C VAL A 147 -19.10 17.09 0.25
N ARG A 148 -20.19 17.72 0.69
CA ARG A 148 -20.50 17.92 2.12
C ARG A 148 -20.65 16.60 2.87
N THR A 149 -21.21 15.58 2.23
CA THR A 149 -21.39 14.24 2.81
C THR A 149 -20.15 13.36 2.72
N GLY A 150 -19.08 13.82 2.05
CA GLY A 150 -17.86 13.06 1.85
C GLY A 150 -17.97 11.98 0.78
N PHE A 151 -19.09 11.91 0.04
CA PHE A 151 -19.25 10.92 -1.04
C PHE A 151 -18.45 11.29 -2.29
N MET A 152 -18.18 12.58 -2.51
CA MET A 152 -17.33 13.09 -3.58
C MET A 152 -16.18 13.92 -3.02
N SER A 153 -14.96 13.66 -3.52
CA SER A 153 -13.75 14.40 -3.16
C SER A 153 -13.11 15.04 -4.41
N GLY A 154 -12.29 16.08 -4.18
CA GLY A 154 -11.42 16.65 -5.20
C GLY A 154 -10.10 15.88 -5.33
N TYR A 155 -9.29 16.29 -6.30
CA TYR A 155 -7.94 15.78 -6.53
C TYR A 155 -6.93 16.40 -5.54
N PRO A 156 -5.74 15.78 -5.34
CA PRO A 156 -4.72 16.27 -4.42
C PRO A 156 -4.28 17.71 -4.64
N GLU A 157 -4.38 18.22 -5.87
CA GLU A 157 -4.04 19.61 -6.21
C GLU A 157 -5.12 20.63 -5.79
N GLY A 158 -6.19 20.20 -5.12
CA GLY A 158 -7.26 21.07 -4.63
C GLY A 158 -8.28 21.47 -5.70
N VAL A 159 -8.41 20.67 -6.77
CA VAL A 159 -9.38 20.89 -7.87
C VAL A 159 -10.45 19.79 -7.90
N LEU A 160 -11.62 20.07 -8.47
CA LEU A 160 -12.72 19.13 -8.64
C LEU A 160 -12.83 18.59 -10.08
N ARG A 161 -12.40 19.37 -11.07
CA ARG A 161 -12.51 19.13 -12.52
C ARG A 161 -13.94 18.77 -12.94
N PRO A 162 -14.94 19.61 -12.63
CA PRO A 162 -16.36 19.22 -12.69
C PRO A 162 -16.83 18.81 -14.09
N GLN A 163 -16.30 19.46 -15.14
CA GLN A 163 -16.67 19.22 -16.53
C GLN A 163 -15.81 18.14 -17.21
N GLN A 164 -14.80 17.59 -16.51
CA GLN A 164 -13.99 16.52 -17.07
C GLN A 164 -14.81 15.21 -17.12
N PRO A 165 -14.67 14.40 -18.20
CA PRO A 165 -15.20 13.05 -18.23
C PRO A 165 -14.77 12.22 -17.02
N ILE A 166 -15.73 11.59 -16.35
CA ILE A 166 -15.46 10.73 -15.19
C ILE A 166 -14.89 9.38 -15.63
N SER A 167 -13.86 8.89 -14.94
CA SER A 167 -13.28 7.58 -15.20
C SER A 167 -14.08 6.43 -14.60
N ARG A 168 -13.78 5.19 -15.01
CA ARG A 168 -14.35 3.96 -14.42
C ARG A 168 -14.00 3.84 -12.94
N ALA A 169 -12.77 4.15 -12.56
CA ALA A 169 -12.31 4.16 -11.17
C ALA A 169 -13.08 5.19 -10.32
N GLU A 170 -13.19 6.42 -10.81
CA GLU A 170 -13.90 7.49 -10.11
C GLU A 170 -15.39 7.18 -9.94
N SER A 171 -16.00 6.58 -10.97
CA SER A 171 -17.38 6.13 -10.93
C SER A 171 -17.57 5.02 -9.90
N ALA A 172 -16.63 4.07 -9.83
CA ALA A 172 -16.64 3.01 -8.82
C ALA A 172 -16.52 3.59 -7.40
N VAL A 173 -15.64 4.56 -7.17
CA VAL A 173 -15.49 5.22 -5.87
C VAL A 173 -16.77 5.97 -5.49
N LEU A 174 -17.33 6.78 -6.39
CA LEU A 174 -18.58 7.50 -6.12
C LEU A 174 -19.74 6.56 -5.75
N ILE A 175 -19.93 5.48 -6.50
CA ILE A 175 -21.01 4.51 -6.26
C ILE A 175 -20.75 3.74 -4.95
N SER A 176 -19.50 3.30 -4.71
CA SER A 176 -19.12 2.63 -3.47
C SER A 176 -19.37 3.50 -2.24
N ASN A 177 -19.00 4.79 -2.32
CA ASN A 177 -19.24 5.75 -1.24
C ASN A 177 -20.73 5.98 -1.01
N ALA A 178 -21.50 6.17 -2.08
CA ALA A 178 -22.95 6.41 -2.04
C ALA A 178 -23.72 5.22 -1.44
N LEU A 179 -23.31 4.00 -1.80
CA LEU A 179 -23.82 2.77 -1.22
C LEU A 179 -23.28 2.50 0.19
N GLN A 180 -22.39 3.36 0.69
CA GLN A 180 -21.75 3.18 1.98
C GLN A 180 -21.08 1.79 2.08
N LEU A 181 -20.51 1.32 0.96
CA LEU A 181 -19.75 0.06 0.95
C LEU A 181 -18.42 0.18 1.66
N ASN A 182 -17.97 1.42 1.89
CA ASN A 182 -16.89 1.73 2.81
C ASN A 182 -17.28 1.48 4.28
N SER A 183 -18.56 1.16 4.53
CA SER A 183 -19.17 0.88 5.83
C SER A 183 -19.96 -0.44 5.86
N ILE A 184 -19.82 -1.32 4.85
CA ILE A 184 -20.16 -2.74 5.03
C ILE A 184 -19.02 -3.39 5.82
N PRO A 185 -19.32 -4.15 6.89
CA PRO A 185 -18.32 -4.62 7.84
C PRO A 185 -17.21 -5.35 7.09
N TYR A 186 -16.00 -4.83 7.27
CA TYR A 186 -14.83 -5.67 7.09
C TYR A 186 -15.05 -6.89 8.00
N ALA A 187 -14.91 -8.11 7.49
CA ALA A 187 -14.89 -9.31 8.33
C ALA A 187 -13.52 -9.37 9.06
N GLY A 188 -13.24 -8.33 9.83
CA GLY A 188 -11.96 -8.05 10.47
C GLY A 188 -12.10 -6.89 11.44
N TYR A 189 -10.99 -6.52 12.05
CA TYR A 189 -10.91 -5.68 13.24
C TYR A 189 -10.46 -4.27 12.83
N ASP A 190 -11.34 -3.27 12.87
CA ASP A 190 -10.98 -1.87 12.58
C ASP A 190 -10.40 -1.20 13.83
N VAL A 191 -9.18 -0.67 13.74
CA VAL A 191 -8.51 -0.01 14.88
C VAL A 191 -9.29 1.19 15.45
N LYS A 192 -10.17 1.82 14.66
CA LYS A 192 -11.04 2.91 15.12
C LYS A 192 -12.06 2.43 16.14
N ASP A 193 -12.56 1.21 16.01
CA ASP A 193 -13.50 0.60 16.96
C ASP A 193 -12.84 0.34 18.32
N TYR A 194 -11.51 0.20 18.33
CA TYR A 194 -10.69 0.04 19.54
C TYR A 194 -10.10 1.36 20.06
N GLY A 195 -10.53 2.49 19.47
CA GLY A 195 -10.26 3.84 19.94
C GLY A 195 -9.12 4.59 19.25
N ALA A 196 -8.52 4.04 18.19
CA ALA A 196 -7.47 4.74 17.45
C ALA A 196 -8.02 6.03 16.82
N LYS A 197 -7.25 7.11 16.87
CA LYS A 197 -7.62 8.45 16.38
C LYS A 197 -7.05 8.73 15.01
N GLY A 198 -5.82 8.32 14.72
CA GLY A 198 -5.19 8.54 13.42
C GLY A 198 -5.09 10.03 13.05
N ASP A 199 -4.98 10.91 14.04
CA ASP A 199 -5.02 12.36 13.92
C ASP A 199 -3.63 13.02 13.91
N GLY A 200 -2.58 12.21 14.01
CA GLY A 200 -1.18 12.66 14.05
C GLY A 200 -0.76 13.26 15.39
N VAL A 201 -1.58 13.12 16.44
CA VAL A 201 -1.33 13.70 17.77
C VAL A 201 -1.41 12.64 18.87
N ASN A 202 -2.50 11.88 18.90
CA ASN A 202 -2.76 10.93 19.98
C ASN A 202 -1.99 9.63 19.80
N ASP A 203 -1.52 9.05 20.92
CA ASP A 203 -0.89 7.74 20.93
C ASP A 203 -1.92 6.65 20.61
N ASP A 204 -1.80 6.09 19.41
CA ASP A 204 -2.68 5.08 18.86
C ASP A 204 -2.18 3.66 19.13
N THR A 205 -0.97 3.51 19.66
CA THR A 205 -0.37 2.20 19.98
C THR A 205 -1.32 1.31 20.79
N PRO A 206 -1.94 1.76 21.90
CA PRO A 206 -2.78 0.88 22.70
C PRO A 206 -4.01 0.39 21.94
N ALA A 207 -4.59 1.23 21.08
CA ALA A 207 -5.75 0.85 20.29
C ALA A 207 -5.39 -0.16 19.21
N ILE A 208 -4.29 0.08 18.47
CA ILE A 208 -3.79 -0.85 17.45
C ILE A 208 -3.44 -2.20 18.08
N GLN A 209 -2.73 -2.20 19.22
CA GLN A 209 -2.35 -3.44 19.88
C GLN A 209 -3.57 -4.23 20.39
N ARG A 210 -4.56 -3.57 21.01
CA ARG A 210 -5.81 -4.24 21.44
C ARG A 210 -6.54 -4.89 20.27
N THR A 211 -6.56 -4.21 19.12
CA THR A 211 -7.19 -4.71 17.89
C THR A 211 -6.52 -6.01 17.43
N ILE A 212 -5.19 -6.04 17.41
CA ILE A 212 -4.39 -7.23 17.07
C ILE A 212 -4.60 -8.35 18.10
N ASP A 213 -4.61 -8.00 19.38
CA ASP A 213 -4.77 -8.97 20.47
C ASP A 213 -6.14 -9.66 20.41
N ASP A 214 -7.19 -8.90 20.13
CA ASP A 214 -8.54 -9.44 19.98
C ASP A 214 -8.67 -10.31 18.73
N ALA A 215 -8.11 -9.87 17.59
CA ALA A 215 -8.03 -10.68 16.38
C ALA A 215 -7.32 -12.02 16.65
N TYR A 216 -6.17 -11.98 17.31
CA TYR A 216 -5.41 -13.17 17.65
C TYR A 216 -6.17 -14.10 18.60
N ALA A 217 -6.82 -13.55 19.64
CA ALA A 217 -7.60 -14.32 20.61
C ALA A 217 -8.76 -15.09 19.95
N ASN A 218 -9.26 -14.61 18.81
CA ASN A 218 -10.32 -15.22 18.02
C ASN A 218 -9.79 -16.07 16.84
N GLY A 219 -8.52 -16.48 16.89
CA GLY A 219 -7.91 -17.38 15.90
C GLY A 219 -7.16 -16.70 14.76
N GLY A 220 -7.09 -15.37 14.77
CA GLY A 220 -6.50 -14.54 13.73
C GLY A 220 -7.56 -13.77 12.95
N GLY A 221 -7.10 -13.03 11.94
CA GLY A 221 -7.97 -12.23 11.11
C GLY A 221 -7.27 -10.99 10.58
N THR A 222 -8.06 -10.16 9.90
CA THR A 222 -7.53 -8.97 9.28
C THR A 222 -7.75 -7.75 10.17
N VAL A 223 -6.68 -7.08 10.56
CA VAL A 223 -6.67 -5.80 11.27
C VAL A 223 -6.58 -4.68 10.24
N TYR A 224 -7.59 -3.81 10.23
CA TYR A 224 -7.72 -2.72 9.27
C TYR A 224 -7.31 -1.40 9.91
N ILE A 225 -6.45 -0.65 9.21
CA ILE A 225 -5.97 0.68 9.63
C ILE A 225 -6.33 1.69 8.53
N PRO A 226 -7.47 2.39 8.66
CA PRO A 226 -7.94 3.33 7.65
C PRO A 226 -7.04 4.56 7.55
N ALA A 227 -7.26 5.40 6.54
CA ALA A 227 -6.47 6.60 6.29
C ALA A 227 -6.36 7.49 7.55
N GLY A 228 -5.17 8.04 7.77
CA GLY A 228 -4.86 8.82 8.97
C GLY A 228 -3.37 8.72 9.34
N THR A 229 -2.92 9.59 10.24
CA THR A 229 -1.59 9.49 10.83
C THR A 229 -1.72 8.93 12.24
N TYR A 230 -1.29 7.70 12.44
CA TYR A 230 -1.37 7.02 13.73
C TYR A 230 -0.02 7.12 14.42
N MET A 231 -0.01 7.76 15.58
CA MET A 231 1.22 7.91 16.35
C MET A 231 1.48 6.62 17.12
N VAL A 232 2.69 6.08 16.99
CA VAL A 232 3.09 4.79 17.56
C VAL A 232 4.24 5.01 18.54
N ASN A 233 4.02 4.72 19.82
CA ASN A 233 5.08 4.70 20.82
C ASN A 233 6.10 3.57 20.54
N ILE A 234 7.38 3.92 20.64
CA ILE A 234 8.54 3.07 20.33
C ILE A 234 9.51 2.96 21.52
N ASP A 235 9.03 3.15 22.75
CA ASP A 235 9.81 3.01 23.99
C ASP A 235 10.28 1.56 24.32
N GLY A 236 10.29 0.66 23.33
CA GLY A 236 10.88 -0.68 23.38
C GLY A 236 9.91 -1.78 23.82
N TYR A 237 8.99 -1.45 24.71
CA TYR A 237 7.95 -2.37 25.22
C TYR A 237 6.61 -2.18 24.51
N THR A 238 6.38 -0.99 23.95
CA THR A 238 5.10 -0.60 23.34
C THR A 238 5.08 -0.67 21.81
N ALA A 239 6.12 -1.19 21.17
CA ALA A 239 6.06 -1.49 19.73
C ALA A 239 4.81 -2.33 19.41
N VAL A 240 4.20 -2.09 18.25
CA VAL A 240 3.04 -2.87 17.82
C VAL A 240 3.51 -4.29 17.49
N ASN A 241 3.17 -5.24 18.35
CA ASN A 241 3.53 -6.65 18.21
C ASN A 241 2.45 -7.37 17.38
N VAL A 242 2.82 -7.74 16.16
CA VAL A 242 1.97 -8.47 15.22
C VAL A 242 2.07 -9.97 15.54
N LYS A 243 0.93 -10.57 15.87
CA LYS A 243 0.83 -11.98 16.29
C LYS A 243 0.57 -12.90 15.09
N SER A 244 0.63 -14.21 15.33
CA SER A 244 0.34 -15.22 14.30
C SER A 244 -1.09 -15.07 13.74
N ASN A 245 -1.27 -15.45 12.47
CA ASN A 245 -2.54 -15.41 11.74
C ASN A 245 -3.14 -14.00 11.60
N ILE A 246 -2.32 -12.96 11.70
CA ILE A 246 -2.74 -11.56 11.57
C ILE A 246 -2.38 -11.04 10.19
N LYS A 247 -3.38 -10.46 9.53
CA LYS A 247 -3.18 -9.63 8.34
C LYS A 247 -3.41 -8.17 8.70
N ILE A 248 -2.44 -7.30 8.50
CA ILE A 248 -2.61 -5.85 8.63
C ILE A 248 -2.84 -5.25 7.24
N VAL A 249 -3.95 -4.54 7.07
CA VAL A 249 -4.27 -3.80 5.85
C VAL A 249 -4.35 -2.32 6.16
N MET A 250 -3.39 -1.57 5.61
CA MET A 250 -3.35 -0.11 5.65
C MET A 250 -3.84 0.44 4.31
N THR A 251 -4.79 1.37 4.33
CA THR A 251 -5.23 2.05 3.10
C THR A 251 -4.20 3.05 2.59
N ASP A 252 -4.43 3.56 1.39
CA ASP A 252 -3.72 4.74 0.89
C ASP A 252 -3.84 5.90 1.89
N ASN A 253 -2.74 6.63 2.08
CA ASN A 253 -2.58 7.71 3.08
C ASN A 253 -2.60 7.29 4.56
N THR A 254 -2.63 5.99 4.88
CA THR A 254 -2.34 5.54 6.24
C THR A 254 -0.86 5.71 6.55
N THR A 255 -0.53 6.37 7.66
CA THR A 255 0.84 6.52 8.16
C THR A 255 0.92 6.05 9.60
N LEU A 256 1.79 5.07 9.89
CA LEU A 256 2.25 4.76 11.24
C LEU A 256 3.53 5.55 11.51
N LYS A 257 3.50 6.44 12.50
CA LYS A 257 4.59 7.38 12.77
C LYS A 257 5.10 7.24 14.21
N ALA A 258 6.41 7.08 14.37
CA ALA A 258 7.02 6.96 15.68
C ALA A 258 6.78 8.21 16.56
N ILE A 259 6.41 7.98 17.81
CA ILE A 259 6.45 8.95 18.91
C ILE A 259 7.84 8.89 19.53
N ILE A 260 8.50 10.04 19.69
CA ILE A 260 9.72 10.11 20.49
C ILE A 260 9.32 10.23 21.97
N PRO A 261 9.79 9.31 22.85
CA PRO A 261 9.55 9.40 24.28
C PRO A 261 9.95 10.77 24.84
N MET A 262 9.12 11.35 25.71
CA MET A 262 9.35 12.70 26.27
C MET A 262 10.69 12.84 27.03
N ASN A 263 11.23 11.74 27.55
CA ASN A 263 12.53 11.72 28.22
C ASN A 263 13.72 11.70 27.24
N GLY A 264 13.46 11.62 25.93
CA GLY A 264 14.47 11.56 24.87
C GLY A 264 15.28 10.25 24.85
N VAL A 265 14.94 9.28 25.71
CA VAL A 265 15.64 7.99 25.79
C VAL A 265 14.87 6.99 24.96
N ILE A 266 15.41 6.69 23.79
CA ILE A 266 14.92 5.61 22.93
C ILE A 266 15.73 4.35 23.24
N PRO A 267 15.09 3.19 23.45
CA PRO A 267 15.81 1.96 23.76
C PRO A 267 16.54 1.43 22.52
N PRO A 268 17.56 0.57 22.69
CA PRO A 268 18.38 0.10 21.58
C PRO A 268 17.61 -0.60 20.45
N ASN A 269 16.51 -1.31 20.79
CA ASN A 269 15.67 -2.03 19.85
C ASN A 269 14.21 -1.54 19.92
N HIS A 270 13.75 -0.88 18.86
CA HIS A 270 12.50 -0.13 18.85
C HIS A 270 11.82 -0.10 17.47
N PRO A 271 11.39 -1.26 16.93
CA PRO A 271 10.67 -1.26 15.68
C PRO A 271 9.28 -0.63 15.81
N ILE A 272 8.73 -0.07 14.72
CA ILE A 272 7.32 0.37 14.71
C ILE A 272 6.39 -0.85 14.68
N LEU A 273 6.64 -1.79 13.76
CA LEU A 273 5.96 -3.09 13.71
C LEU A 273 6.94 -4.21 14.04
N ARG A 274 6.60 -5.03 15.04
CA ARG A 274 7.37 -6.20 15.44
C ARG A 274 6.63 -7.49 15.12
N ILE A 275 7.19 -8.31 14.25
CA ILE A 275 6.78 -9.68 13.98
C ILE A 275 7.83 -10.59 14.60
N ARG A 276 7.57 -11.11 15.80
CA ARG A 276 8.53 -11.95 16.53
C ARG A 276 7.90 -13.27 16.92
N ASP A 277 8.56 -14.37 16.57
CA ASP A 277 8.11 -15.73 16.87
C ASP A 277 6.67 -16.02 16.39
N ALA A 278 6.26 -15.38 15.29
CA ALA A 278 4.91 -15.44 14.74
C ALA A 278 4.85 -16.27 13.45
N SER A 279 3.65 -16.65 13.03
CA SER A 279 3.46 -17.32 11.74
C SER A 279 2.17 -16.91 11.03
N HIS A 280 2.17 -16.96 9.69
CA HIS A 280 1.03 -16.53 8.85
C HIS A 280 0.69 -15.06 9.07
N VAL A 281 1.69 -14.19 8.85
CA VAL A 281 1.52 -12.74 8.97
C VAL A 281 1.55 -12.11 7.60
N GLU A 282 0.60 -11.22 7.32
CA GLU A 282 0.62 -10.38 6.13
C GLU A 282 0.55 -8.91 6.51
N ILE A 283 1.38 -8.05 5.92
CA ILE A 283 1.30 -6.60 6.01
C ILE A 283 1.13 -6.07 4.59
N ARG A 284 0.07 -5.29 4.36
CA ARG A 284 -0.21 -4.68 3.06
C ARG A 284 -0.47 -3.18 3.20
N GLY A 285 0.19 -2.39 2.36
CA GLY A 285 -0.10 -0.96 2.24
C GLY A 285 0.63 -0.07 3.24
N GLY A 286 0.32 1.22 3.18
CA GLY A 286 0.67 2.19 4.22
C GLY A 286 2.10 2.73 4.19
N ARG A 287 2.32 3.73 5.06
CA ARG A 287 3.59 4.41 5.27
C ARG A 287 4.06 4.20 6.70
N ILE A 288 5.31 3.78 6.88
CA ILE A 288 5.95 3.66 8.18
C ILE A 288 7.03 4.74 8.26
N VAL A 289 6.95 5.58 9.30
CA VAL A 289 7.85 6.72 9.48
C VAL A 289 8.50 6.64 10.85
N GLY A 290 9.79 6.32 10.86
CA GLY A 290 10.61 6.22 12.06
C GLY A 290 11.00 7.57 12.68
N CYS A 291 11.91 7.51 13.65
CA CYS A 291 12.29 8.65 14.48
C CYS A 291 13.51 9.43 13.98
N LYS A 292 14.22 9.01 12.92
CA LYS A 292 15.50 9.59 12.49
C LYS A 292 15.47 11.11 12.28
N LYS A 293 14.36 11.66 11.76
CA LYS A 293 14.22 13.12 11.55
C LYS A 293 14.32 13.95 12.83
N TYR A 294 14.01 13.33 13.97
CA TYR A 294 13.76 14.03 15.22
C TYR A 294 14.57 13.44 16.39
N TYR A 295 15.42 12.45 16.13
CA TYR A 295 16.26 11.76 17.11
C TYR A 295 17.73 11.87 16.71
N ASP A 296 18.57 12.29 17.66
CA ASP A 296 20.00 12.56 17.45
C ASP A 296 20.94 11.40 17.85
N GLY A 297 20.39 10.25 18.26
CA GLY A 297 21.14 9.00 18.16
C GLY A 297 22.05 8.60 19.30
N LYS A 298 21.64 8.76 20.55
CA LYS A 298 22.54 8.48 21.69
C LYS A 298 22.71 6.98 22.02
N TYR A 299 21.81 6.09 21.58
CA TYR A 299 21.84 4.67 21.97
C TYR A 299 21.33 3.71 20.88
N GLY A 300 22.15 2.72 20.53
CA GLY A 300 21.77 1.58 19.69
C GLY A 300 21.50 1.91 18.23
N GLU A 301 21.27 0.86 17.43
CA GLU A 301 21.10 0.94 15.97
C GLU A 301 19.84 0.20 15.48
N SER A 302 19.07 -0.42 16.38
CA SER A 302 17.97 -1.34 16.04
C SER A 302 16.59 -0.66 16.03
N GLY A 303 16.51 0.53 15.42
CA GLY A 303 15.29 1.34 15.30
C GLY A 303 14.55 1.14 13.99
N HIS A 304 14.04 -0.07 13.75
CA HIS A 304 13.57 -0.47 12.41
C HIS A 304 12.13 -0.01 12.09
N GLY A 305 11.77 0.08 10.81
CA GLY A 305 10.36 0.24 10.43
C GLY A 305 9.55 -1.02 10.77
N ILE A 306 9.93 -2.13 10.14
CA ILE A 306 9.39 -3.47 10.42
C ILE A 306 10.52 -4.39 10.84
N SER A 307 10.30 -5.18 11.89
CA SER A 307 11.25 -6.21 12.33
C SER A 307 10.59 -7.59 12.29
N VAL A 308 11.17 -8.52 11.54
CA VAL A 308 10.78 -9.92 11.41
C VAL A 308 11.86 -10.79 12.07
N GLN A 309 11.51 -11.48 13.15
CA GLN A 309 12.45 -12.23 13.98
C GLN A 309 11.90 -13.61 14.31
N GLY A 310 12.63 -14.68 13.99
CA GLY A 310 12.23 -16.05 14.29
C GLY A 310 10.83 -16.41 13.77
N SER A 311 10.38 -15.81 12.68
CA SER A 311 8.99 -15.91 12.21
C SER A 311 8.90 -16.71 10.91
N ASN A 312 7.74 -17.32 10.64
CA ASN A 312 7.55 -18.17 9.47
C ASN A 312 6.31 -17.76 8.66
N ASN A 313 6.39 -17.81 7.32
CA ASN A 313 5.27 -17.46 6.44
C ASN A 313 4.81 -16.02 6.67
N VAL A 314 5.70 -15.08 6.31
CA VAL A 314 5.50 -13.64 6.46
C VAL A 314 5.50 -12.99 5.09
N HIS A 315 4.46 -12.22 4.79
CA HIS A 315 4.35 -11.47 3.54
C HIS A 315 4.22 -9.97 3.82
N ILE A 316 5.10 -9.16 3.26
CA ILE A 316 5.07 -7.70 3.37
C ILE A 316 5.01 -7.13 1.95
N GLN A 317 3.94 -6.40 1.61
CA GLN A 317 3.70 -5.91 0.26
C GLN A 317 3.14 -4.48 0.19
N ASN A 318 3.45 -3.79 -0.91
CA ASN A 318 2.94 -2.45 -1.22
C ASN A 318 3.15 -1.43 -0.10
N PHE A 319 4.36 -1.35 0.45
CA PHE A 319 4.64 -0.52 1.62
C PHE A 319 5.74 0.51 1.35
N TYR A 320 5.66 1.61 2.08
CA TYR A 320 6.69 2.64 2.11
C TYR A 320 7.23 2.76 3.54
N SER A 321 8.54 2.61 3.74
CA SER A 321 9.21 2.74 5.04
C SER A 321 10.32 3.78 4.95
N ALA A 322 10.29 4.78 5.82
CA ALA A 322 11.28 5.85 5.76
C ALA A 322 11.66 6.43 7.12
N TRP A 323 12.82 7.09 7.16
CA TRP A 323 13.30 7.85 8.31
C TRP A 323 13.45 7.00 9.58
N ASN A 324 13.83 5.73 9.41
CA ASN A 324 14.08 4.83 10.52
C ASN A 324 15.48 5.07 11.12
N TRP A 325 15.60 4.98 12.44
CA TRP A 325 16.89 5.11 13.15
C TRP A 325 17.78 3.88 12.96
N GLY A 326 17.19 2.74 12.65
CA GLY A 326 17.87 1.57 12.10
C GLY A 326 17.54 1.43 10.63
N ASP A 327 16.89 0.29 10.32
CA ASP A 327 16.63 -0.15 8.95
C ASP A 327 15.18 0.04 8.55
N GLY A 328 14.90 0.05 7.25
CA GLY A 328 13.52 0.01 6.74
C GLY A 328 12.81 -1.28 7.16
N ILE A 329 13.45 -2.41 6.86
CA ILE A 329 13.06 -3.75 7.32
C ILE A 329 14.28 -4.46 7.90
N PHE A 330 14.06 -5.19 9.00
CA PHE A 330 15.01 -6.15 9.54
C PHE A 330 14.43 -7.56 9.49
N VAL A 331 15.19 -8.53 8.97
CA VAL A 331 14.86 -9.97 9.00
C VAL A 331 15.97 -10.71 9.73
N GLY A 332 15.63 -11.48 10.75
CA GLY A 332 16.62 -12.21 11.52
C GLY A 332 16.04 -13.33 12.38
N ASN A 333 16.87 -13.80 13.29
CA ASN A 333 16.54 -14.81 14.27
C ASN A 333 15.81 -14.23 15.49
N SER A 334 15.39 -15.10 16.38
CA SER A 334 14.92 -14.75 17.72
C SER A 334 15.70 -15.54 18.77
N THR A 335 15.29 -15.41 20.02
CA THR A 335 15.78 -16.26 21.12
C THR A 335 15.26 -17.69 21.06
N LEU A 336 14.23 -17.97 20.24
CA LEU A 336 13.57 -19.27 20.15
C LEU A 336 13.81 -19.97 18.81
N ARG A 337 14.19 -19.23 17.76
CA ARG A 337 14.43 -19.76 16.43
C ARG A 337 15.63 -19.11 15.80
N ASP A 338 16.45 -19.92 15.14
CA ASP A 338 17.73 -19.50 14.59
C ASP A 338 17.62 -18.66 13.33
N TYR A 339 16.45 -18.62 12.68
CA TYR A 339 16.16 -17.87 11.46
C TYR A 339 14.67 -17.53 11.33
N SER A 340 14.36 -16.58 10.45
CA SER A 340 13.01 -16.43 9.88
C SER A 340 12.88 -17.21 8.57
N GLU A 341 11.73 -17.82 8.32
CA GLU A 341 11.52 -18.72 7.18
C GLU A 341 10.33 -18.32 6.31
N ASN A 342 10.40 -18.55 5.00
CA ASN A 342 9.30 -18.30 4.06
C ASN A 342 8.81 -16.84 4.15
N VAL A 343 9.73 -15.92 3.93
CA VAL A 343 9.47 -14.48 4.00
C VAL A 343 9.43 -13.91 2.58
N LEU A 344 8.37 -13.19 2.25
CA LEU A 344 8.23 -12.46 0.99
C LEU A 344 8.11 -10.97 1.28
N ILE A 345 9.00 -10.18 0.68
CA ILE A 345 8.99 -8.73 0.71
C ILE A 345 8.89 -8.25 -0.74
N GLU A 346 7.76 -7.63 -1.12
CA GLU A 346 7.56 -7.16 -2.49
C GLU A 346 6.92 -5.79 -2.61
N ASP A 347 7.11 -5.12 -3.74
CA ASP A 347 6.47 -3.85 -4.08
C ASP A 347 6.69 -2.79 -2.98
N PHE A 348 7.96 -2.40 -2.79
CA PHE A 348 8.36 -1.59 -1.64
C PHE A 348 9.22 -0.37 -1.96
N ILE A 349 9.19 0.61 -1.05
CA ILE A 349 10.14 1.72 -1.01
C ILE A 349 10.71 1.83 0.40
N CYS A 350 12.03 1.73 0.53
CA CYS A 350 12.77 2.02 1.75
C CYS A 350 13.68 3.22 1.52
N GLU A 351 13.51 4.32 2.27
CA GLU A 351 14.33 5.51 2.06
C GLU A 351 14.70 6.30 3.32
N TYR A 352 15.82 7.02 3.25
CA TYR A 352 16.26 7.91 4.33
C TYR A 352 16.48 7.21 5.68
N ASN A 353 16.75 5.91 5.67
CA ASN A 353 17.07 5.16 6.88
C ASN A 353 18.48 5.50 7.36
N ASN A 354 18.76 5.22 8.64
CA ASN A 354 20.06 5.51 9.24
C ASN A 354 21.09 4.43 8.93
N ARG A 355 20.66 3.16 8.83
CA ARG A 355 21.54 2.02 8.57
C ARG A 355 21.29 1.36 7.24
N GLN A 356 20.19 0.64 7.03
CA GLN A 356 19.91 -0.03 5.75
C GLN A 356 18.53 0.30 5.19
N GLY A 357 18.35 0.06 3.89
CA GLY A 357 17.01 -0.20 3.36
C GLY A 357 16.42 -1.46 3.99
N ILE A 358 17.08 -2.60 3.77
CA ILE A 358 16.69 -3.91 4.32
C ILE A 358 17.94 -4.62 4.87
N SER A 359 17.84 -5.14 6.09
CA SER A 359 18.85 -6.01 6.71
C SER A 359 18.35 -7.45 6.80
N VAL A 360 19.20 -8.41 6.44
CA VAL A 360 18.96 -9.85 6.59
C VAL A 360 20.13 -10.45 7.35
N VAL A 361 19.87 -10.83 8.60
CA VAL A 361 20.86 -11.43 9.50
C VAL A 361 20.75 -12.95 9.47
N SER A 362 19.53 -13.47 9.44
CA SER A 362 19.29 -14.90 9.47
C SER A 362 17.94 -15.26 8.86
N ALA A 363 17.96 -15.91 7.71
CA ALA A 363 16.77 -16.28 6.95
C ALA A 363 16.93 -17.56 6.12
N LYS A 364 15.78 -18.21 5.87
CA LYS A 364 15.63 -19.31 4.93
C LYS A 364 14.41 -19.08 4.04
N ASN A 365 14.51 -19.36 2.73
CA ASN A 365 13.43 -19.11 1.77
C ASN A 365 12.91 -17.65 1.83
N LEU A 366 13.82 -16.69 1.67
CA LEU A 366 13.50 -15.27 1.66
C LEU A 366 13.50 -14.76 0.21
N THR A 367 12.44 -14.06 -0.18
CA THR A 367 12.40 -13.32 -1.45
C THR A 367 12.20 -11.83 -1.18
N ILE A 368 13.08 -11.00 -1.73
CA ILE A 368 12.99 -9.54 -1.75
C ILE A 368 12.88 -9.15 -3.22
N ARG A 369 11.75 -8.54 -3.63
CA ARG A 369 11.57 -8.20 -5.05
C ARG A 369 10.80 -6.92 -5.34
N LYS A 370 10.95 -6.41 -6.56
CA LYS A 370 10.16 -5.27 -7.09
C LYS A 370 10.16 -4.05 -6.17
N GLY A 371 11.34 -3.64 -5.70
CA GLY A 371 11.43 -2.59 -4.68
C GLY A 371 12.55 -1.60 -4.92
N THR A 372 12.52 -0.51 -4.16
CA THR A 372 13.56 0.53 -4.20
C THR A 372 14.13 0.78 -2.82
N CYS A 373 15.46 0.76 -2.69
CA CYS A 373 16.18 1.22 -1.51
C CYS A 373 17.02 2.45 -1.87
N ARG A 374 16.83 3.58 -1.19
CA ARG A 374 17.52 4.81 -1.57
C ARG A 374 17.79 5.79 -0.44
N TYR A 375 18.81 6.62 -0.63
CA TYR A 375 19.12 7.71 0.29
C TYR A 375 19.34 7.27 1.75
N THR A 376 19.80 6.04 1.97
CA THR A 376 20.21 5.58 3.29
C THR A 376 21.54 6.24 3.68
N TYR A 377 21.63 6.81 4.88
CA TYR A 377 22.86 7.44 5.40
C TYR A 377 22.84 7.57 6.92
N GLY A 378 24.01 7.53 7.56
CA GLY A 378 24.15 7.75 9.01
C GLY A 378 25.12 6.79 9.69
N SER A 379 24.64 5.60 10.04
CA SER A 379 25.42 4.49 10.61
C SER A 379 25.73 3.43 9.56
N ASN A 380 26.95 2.90 9.56
CA ASN A 380 27.38 1.89 8.60
C ASN A 380 26.59 0.57 8.69
N PRO A 381 26.53 -0.25 7.61
CA PRO A 381 27.07 0.04 6.28
C PRO A 381 26.25 0.94 5.33
N GLN A 382 25.12 1.55 5.70
CA GLN A 382 24.43 2.51 4.80
C GLN A 382 24.05 1.95 3.43
N SER A 383 23.83 0.64 3.33
CA SER A 383 23.50 -0.12 2.13
C SER A 383 22.01 -0.04 1.77
N GLY A 384 21.71 -0.34 0.51
CA GLY A 384 20.34 -0.60 0.09
C GLY A 384 19.80 -1.88 0.74
N ILE A 385 20.44 -3.01 0.44
CA ILE A 385 20.20 -4.31 1.07
C ILE A 385 21.50 -4.81 1.71
N ASP A 386 21.41 -5.36 2.91
CA ASP A 386 22.55 -5.87 3.68
C ASP A 386 22.27 -7.29 4.16
N LEU A 387 22.93 -8.28 3.56
CA LEU A 387 22.88 -9.68 3.97
C LEU A 387 24.10 -9.97 4.85
N GLU A 388 23.97 -9.79 6.16
CA GLU A 388 25.08 -9.82 7.11
C GLU A 388 24.66 -10.55 8.40
N PRO A 389 24.94 -11.86 8.53
CA PRO A 389 24.77 -12.54 9.79
C PRO A 389 25.68 -11.98 10.87
N TYR A 390 25.21 -11.95 12.13
CA TYR A 390 25.97 -11.38 13.24
C TYR A 390 26.95 -12.34 13.91
N SER A 391 26.74 -13.65 13.75
CA SER A 391 27.57 -14.67 14.38
C SER A 391 27.46 -16.00 13.63
N PRO A 392 28.45 -16.90 13.77
CA PRO A 392 28.42 -18.19 13.10
C PRO A 392 27.19 -19.04 13.44
N ASP A 393 26.75 -19.02 14.70
CA ASP A 393 25.59 -19.80 15.17
C ASP A 393 24.25 -19.27 14.61
N GLN A 394 24.25 -18.07 14.04
CA GLN A 394 23.08 -17.40 13.45
C GLN A 394 23.21 -17.24 11.93
N ALA A 395 24.26 -17.79 11.32
CA ALA A 395 24.53 -17.60 9.91
C ALA A 395 23.66 -18.54 9.05
N TYR A 396 22.43 -18.10 8.78
CA TYR A 396 21.54 -18.72 7.81
C TYR A 396 21.21 -17.73 6.70
N LEU A 397 21.66 -18.02 5.48
CA LEU A 397 21.29 -17.32 4.25
C LEU A 397 20.97 -18.38 3.19
N GLU A 398 19.94 -19.19 3.44
CA GLU A 398 19.60 -20.33 2.59
C GLU A 398 18.41 -20.00 1.69
N ASN A 399 18.56 -20.17 0.38
CA ASN A 399 17.52 -19.89 -0.61
C ASN A 399 17.00 -18.43 -0.51
N ILE A 400 17.93 -17.49 -0.61
CA ILE A 400 17.67 -16.06 -0.62
C ILE A 400 17.61 -15.58 -2.07
N LEU A 401 16.53 -14.90 -2.44
CA LEU A 401 16.35 -14.29 -3.76
C LEU A 401 16.18 -12.77 -3.60
N VAL A 402 17.03 -12.01 -4.29
CA VAL A 402 16.88 -10.57 -4.49
C VAL A 402 16.64 -10.33 -5.98
N GLU A 403 15.44 -9.88 -6.35
CA GLU A 403 15.01 -9.79 -7.75
C GLU A 403 14.39 -8.43 -8.08
N ASN A 404 14.80 -7.80 -9.18
CA ASN A 404 14.15 -6.56 -9.64
C ASN A 404 14.11 -5.47 -8.54
N VAL A 405 15.27 -5.24 -7.91
CA VAL A 405 15.45 -4.19 -6.90
C VAL A 405 16.29 -3.06 -7.47
N TYR A 406 15.85 -1.83 -7.22
CA TYR A 406 16.58 -0.61 -7.54
C TYR A 406 17.22 -0.01 -6.29
N CYS A 407 18.54 -0.13 -6.14
CA CYS A 407 19.27 0.54 -5.07
C CYS A 407 19.99 1.77 -5.61
N HIS A 408 19.72 2.96 -5.08
CA HIS A 408 20.43 4.15 -5.51
C HIS A 408 20.69 5.19 -4.43
N HIS A 409 21.82 5.89 -4.52
CA HIS A 409 22.20 6.97 -3.60
C HIS A 409 22.22 6.54 -2.12
N ASN A 410 22.47 5.27 -1.83
CA ASN A 410 22.70 4.81 -0.47
C ASN A 410 24.16 5.05 -0.09
N GLY A 411 24.46 5.44 1.15
CA GLY A 411 25.83 5.61 1.64
C GLY A 411 26.61 6.76 0.97
N THR A 412 25.94 7.75 0.37
CA THR A 412 26.62 8.87 -0.29
C THR A 412 27.39 9.78 0.67
N GLU A 413 27.08 9.74 1.96
CA GLU A 413 27.78 10.48 3.03
C GLU A 413 28.78 9.60 3.80
N CYS A 414 28.98 8.36 3.34
CA CYS A 414 29.79 7.37 4.01
C CYS A 414 31.27 7.77 4.02
N LYS A 415 31.86 7.88 5.22
CA LYS A 415 33.28 8.24 5.41
C LYS A 415 34.20 7.02 5.49
N LYS A 416 33.64 5.81 5.47
CA LYS A 416 34.36 4.53 5.60
C LYS A 416 34.09 3.63 4.40
N ASP A 417 34.84 2.55 4.30
CA ASP A 417 34.94 1.74 3.08
C ASP A 417 33.82 0.69 2.92
N HIS A 418 32.66 0.86 3.57
CA HIS A 418 31.63 -0.17 3.69
C HIS A 418 30.22 0.33 3.35
N CYS A 419 29.96 0.75 2.11
CA CYS A 419 28.67 1.30 1.69
C CYS A 419 28.29 0.82 0.29
N TRP A 420 27.11 0.22 0.10
CA TRP A 420 26.78 -0.55 -1.11
C TRP A 420 25.32 -0.47 -1.59
N GLY A 421 25.08 -0.82 -2.85
CA GLY A 421 23.72 -1.06 -3.32
C GLY A 421 23.14 -2.32 -2.67
N ILE A 422 23.86 -3.45 -2.82
CA ILE A 422 23.56 -4.72 -2.16
C ILE A 422 24.88 -5.25 -1.56
N CYS A 423 24.87 -5.53 -0.26
CA CYS A 423 25.99 -6.10 0.48
C CYS A 423 25.68 -7.57 0.83
N ILE A 424 26.64 -8.46 0.59
CA ILE A 424 26.61 -9.85 1.03
C ILE A 424 27.87 -10.11 1.85
N ALA A 425 27.72 -10.14 3.18
CA ALA A 425 28.80 -10.34 4.12
C ALA A 425 28.80 -11.78 4.65
N LEU A 426 29.74 -12.59 4.15
CA LEU A 426 29.84 -14.01 4.47
C LEU A 426 30.85 -14.34 5.58
N GLY A 427 31.42 -13.33 6.25
CA GLY A 427 32.50 -13.51 7.23
C GLY A 427 32.20 -14.47 8.39
N HIS A 428 30.92 -14.75 8.66
CA HIS A 428 30.49 -15.68 9.71
C HIS A 428 30.13 -17.09 9.22
N PHE A 429 30.31 -17.40 7.93
CA PHE A 429 30.09 -18.74 7.38
C PHE A 429 31.32 -19.67 7.44
N GLU A 430 32.44 -19.21 8.00
CA GLU A 430 33.63 -20.06 8.15
C GLU A 430 33.34 -21.25 9.08
N ASN A 431 33.52 -22.47 8.56
CA ASN A 431 33.19 -23.74 9.24
C ASN A 431 31.71 -23.91 9.60
N ASN A 432 30.82 -23.12 8.99
CA ASN A 432 29.39 -23.28 9.19
C ASN A 432 28.92 -24.57 8.49
N VAL A 433 28.14 -25.37 9.23
CA VAL A 433 27.57 -26.63 8.72
C VAL A 433 26.38 -26.41 7.79
N HIS A 434 25.81 -25.21 7.78
CA HIS A 434 24.69 -24.81 6.93
C HIS A 434 25.20 -24.05 5.70
N PRO A 435 24.92 -24.53 4.48
CA PRO A 435 25.36 -23.83 3.29
C PRO A 435 24.52 -22.56 3.03
N PHE A 436 25.15 -21.51 2.53
CA PHE A 436 24.43 -20.34 2.00
C PHE A 436 24.00 -20.57 0.54
N SER A 437 22.92 -19.92 0.13
CA SER A 437 22.47 -19.90 -1.27
C SER A 437 21.76 -18.58 -1.53
N VAL A 438 22.42 -17.67 -2.24
CA VAL A 438 21.89 -16.34 -2.57
C VAL A 438 21.85 -16.14 -4.07
N ILE A 439 20.72 -15.69 -4.60
CA ILE A 439 20.54 -15.31 -6.00
C ILE A 439 20.19 -13.82 -6.04
N VAL A 440 20.93 -13.05 -6.82
CA VAL A 440 20.61 -11.66 -7.12
C VAL A 440 20.41 -11.51 -8.62
N ARG A 441 19.23 -11.06 -9.05
CA ARG A 441 18.95 -10.88 -10.48
C ARG A 441 18.08 -9.67 -10.82
N ASP A 442 18.20 -9.20 -12.06
CA ASP A 442 17.39 -8.10 -12.61
C ASP A 442 17.48 -6.80 -11.78
N CYS A 443 18.55 -6.61 -11.01
CA CYS A 443 18.70 -5.46 -10.14
C CYS A 443 19.40 -4.29 -10.84
N ARG A 444 19.09 -3.08 -10.38
CA ARG A 444 19.74 -1.84 -10.80
C ARG A 444 20.38 -1.18 -9.60
N LEU A 445 21.67 -0.89 -9.70
CA LEU A 445 22.46 -0.24 -8.67
C LEU A 445 22.99 1.08 -9.28
N VAL A 446 22.73 2.23 -8.67
CA VAL A 446 23.15 3.52 -9.26
C VAL A 446 23.59 4.51 -8.19
N ASP A 447 24.76 5.12 -8.36
CA ASP A 447 25.25 6.22 -7.51
C ASP A 447 25.25 5.88 -6.01
N ASN A 448 25.45 4.61 -5.63
CA ASN A 448 25.65 4.22 -4.23
C ASN A 448 27.07 4.59 -3.76
N GLY A 449 27.26 4.64 -2.44
CA GLY A 449 28.55 4.87 -1.80
C GLY A 449 29.60 3.88 -2.28
N ARG A 450 30.88 4.26 -2.21
CA ARG A 450 32.00 3.44 -2.68
C ARG A 450 32.90 3.05 -1.52
N GLY A 451 33.04 1.75 -1.28
CA GLY A 451 34.12 1.21 -0.45
C GLY A 451 35.47 1.26 -1.14
N ARG A 452 36.57 1.56 -0.43
CA ARG A 452 37.94 1.52 -0.99
C ARG A 452 38.53 0.12 -1.12
N ASP A 453 37.97 -0.89 -0.45
CA ASP A 453 38.55 -2.23 -0.38
C ASP A 453 37.95 -3.18 -1.43
N ASN A 454 38.30 -2.97 -2.70
CA ASN A 454 38.66 -4.05 -3.65
C ASN A 454 38.83 -3.48 -5.07
N GLU A 455 40.08 -3.33 -5.50
CA GLU A 455 40.43 -3.07 -6.90
C GLU A 455 40.10 -4.25 -7.85
N GLN A 456 39.46 -5.32 -7.34
CA GLN A 456 39.24 -6.57 -8.09
C GLN A 456 37.77 -7.05 -8.18
N MET A 457 36.76 -6.38 -7.60
CA MET A 457 35.35 -6.78 -7.77
C MET A 457 34.39 -5.59 -7.88
N ASN A 458 33.33 -5.77 -8.67
CA ASN A 458 32.45 -4.73 -9.24
C ASN A 458 31.75 -3.82 -8.20
N TYR A 459 32.29 -2.60 -8.11
CA TYR A 459 31.93 -1.33 -7.46
C TYR A 459 30.53 -1.02 -6.84
N GLU A 460 29.49 -1.85 -6.90
CA GLU A 460 28.18 -1.58 -6.25
C GLU A 460 27.55 -2.79 -5.54
N LEU A 461 28.14 -3.97 -5.73
CA LEU A 461 27.75 -5.21 -5.10
C LEU A 461 29.02 -5.87 -4.53
N ILE A 462 29.07 -6.07 -3.22
CA ILE A 462 30.23 -6.69 -2.57
C ILE A 462 29.85 -8.03 -1.97
N ASP A 463 30.66 -9.01 -2.32
CA ASP A 463 30.85 -10.26 -1.58
C ASP A 463 32.12 -10.10 -0.72
N HIS A 464 31.95 -9.93 0.58
CA HIS A 464 33.09 -9.81 1.49
C HIS A 464 33.66 -11.23 1.75
N TYR A 465 34.90 -11.47 1.29
CA TYR A 465 35.80 -12.61 1.60
C TYR A 465 35.72 -13.90 0.74
N LEU A 466 35.63 -13.82 -0.58
CA LEU A 466 35.56 -14.98 -1.51
C LEU A 466 36.68 -16.05 -1.51
N THR A 467 37.52 -16.19 -0.48
CA THR A 467 38.66 -17.13 -0.51
C THR A 467 38.86 -17.95 0.76
N SER A 468 37.80 -18.31 1.50
CA SER A 468 37.91 -19.38 2.49
C SER A 468 37.58 -20.76 1.86
N PRO A 469 38.49 -21.74 1.91
CA PRO A 469 38.21 -23.11 1.47
C PRO A 469 37.18 -23.84 2.35
N ASN A 470 36.79 -23.24 3.48
CA ASN A 470 35.85 -23.79 4.46
C ASN A 470 34.43 -23.22 4.32
N TRP A 471 34.13 -22.56 3.20
CA TRP A 471 32.79 -22.09 2.86
C TRP A 471 32.05 -23.13 2.03
N HIS A 472 30.77 -23.29 2.35
CA HIS A 472 29.87 -24.18 1.64
C HIS A 472 28.67 -23.36 1.19
N GLY A 473 28.45 -23.20 -0.12
CA GLY A 473 27.32 -22.43 -0.61
C GLY A 473 27.51 -21.88 -2.03
N THR A 474 26.48 -21.20 -2.52
CA THR A 474 26.49 -20.54 -3.84
C THR A 474 26.00 -19.10 -3.74
N ILE A 475 26.63 -18.23 -4.52
CA ILE A 475 26.06 -16.93 -4.85
C ILE A 475 26.00 -16.80 -6.37
N GLU A 476 24.81 -16.48 -6.89
CA GLU A 476 24.56 -16.34 -8.32
C GLU A 476 24.08 -14.93 -8.64
N TYR A 477 24.63 -14.36 -9.72
CA TYR A 477 24.29 -13.04 -10.21
C TYR A 477 23.88 -13.10 -11.68
N SER A 478 22.77 -12.46 -12.05
CA SER A 478 22.39 -12.26 -13.46
C SER A 478 21.72 -10.91 -13.70
N ASP A 479 21.90 -10.33 -14.87
CA ASP A 479 21.17 -9.12 -15.32
C ASP A 479 21.26 -7.91 -14.35
N ILE A 480 22.45 -7.70 -13.77
CA ILE A 480 22.72 -6.56 -12.87
C ILE A 480 23.22 -5.36 -13.68
N SER A 481 22.52 -4.23 -13.58
CA SER A 481 22.96 -2.94 -14.14
C SER A 481 23.54 -2.05 -13.03
N TYR A 482 24.69 -1.42 -13.28
CA TYR A 482 25.39 -0.54 -12.33
C TYR A 482 25.85 0.77 -12.98
N LYS A 483 25.93 1.88 -12.22
CA LYS A 483 26.39 3.18 -12.72
C LYS A 483 27.08 4.04 -11.65
#